data_AF-A0A7C7NJQ9-F1
#
_entry.id   AF-A0A7C7NJQ9-F1
#
_cell.length_a   1.000
_cell.length_b   1.000
_cell.length_c   1.000
_cell.angle_alpha   90.00
_cell.angle_beta   90.00
_cell.angle_gamma   90.00
#
_symmetry.space_group_name_H-M   'P 1'
#
loop_
_entity.id
_entity.type
_entity.pdbx_description
1 polymer ?
#
loop_
_entity_poly.entity_id
_entity_poly.type
_entity_poly.pdbx_seq_one_letter_code
_entity_poly.pdbx_strand_id
1 'polypeptide(L)'
;MEDYRLSLERFFDEFSTFKGRFLKGYTQRLERFFNNLSFRYRVANEVKHYTDRFLASDFNLVGIFCPDETRLSGILALLLDPRGEHGQGDLFLEEFVNTLKGFLLNPTPLEDLNDFSTAKVSTEVSTDCGRLDILVEFPNGFAIAIENKPWAGEQFQQLERYVKFLEETYRGKYLLLFLSGLKREAVSLSGDLKQKLQREGKFLETSYGEFLKPWLLRCAKECESDKVRWFLRDFASWIEKNFGEV
;
A
#
# COMPACT_ATOMS: atom_id res chain seq x y z
N MET A 1 36.10 -57.75 -21.45
CA MET A 1 36.52 -56.60 -20.60
C MET A 1 37.06 -55.44 -21.44
N GLU A 2 37.87 -55.70 -22.46
CA GLU A 2 38.48 -54.66 -23.33
C GLU A 2 37.44 -53.89 -24.18
N ASP A 3 36.46 -54.59 -24.74
CA ASP A 3 35.38 -54.02 -25.56
C ASP A 3 34.44 -53.11 -24.75
N TYR A 4 34.21 -53.44 -23.47
CA TYR A 4 33.43 -52.61 -22.55
C TYR A 4 34.16 -51.31 -22.19
N ARG A 5 35.47 -51.38 -22.02
CA ARG A 5 36.31 -50.20 -21.70
C ARG A 5 36.36 -49.23 -22.88
N LEU A 6 36.52 -49.73 -24.11
CA LEU A 6 36.47 -48.92 -25.34
C LEU A 6 35.11 -48.23 -25.51
N SER A 7 34.02 -48.91 -25.19
CA SER A 7 32.67 -48.33 -25.24
C SER A 7 32.48 -47.20 -24.21
N LEU A 8 33.00 -47.37 -22.99
CA LEU A 8 33.00 -46.36 -21.94
C LEU A 8 33.83 -45.11 -22.32
N GLU A 9 35.03 -45.31 -22.86
CA GLU A 9 35.90 -44.22 -23.32
C GLU A 9 35.20 -43.41 -24.42
N ARG A 10 34.59 -44.09 -25.40
CA ARG A 10 33.80 -43.45 -26.46
C ARG A 10 32.60 -42.66 -25.92
N PHE A 11 31.86 -43.21 -24.95
CA PHE A 11 30.74 -42.50 -24.33
C PHE A 11 31.19 -41.20 -23.64
N PHE A 12 32.28 -41.22 -22.87
CA PHE A 12 32.76 -40.02 -22.19
C PHE A 12 33.28 -38.96 -23.16
N ASP A 13 33.89 -39.34 -24.27
CA ASP A 13 34.31 -38.42 -25.33
C ASP A 13 33.12 -37.77 -26.05
N GLU A 14 32.12 -38.58 -26.42
CA GLU A 14 30.88 -38.09 -27.04
C GLU A 14 30.11 -37.17 -26.08
N PHE A 15 30.02 -37.55 -24.80
CA PHE A 15 29.37 -36.74 -23.77
C PHE A 15 30.11 -35.41 -23.51
N SER A 16 31.45 -35.43 -23.44
CA SER A 16 32.26 -34.22 -23.28
C SER A 16 32.10 -33.27 -24.46
N THR A 17 32.05 -33.82 -25.68
CA THR A 17 31.80 -33.06 -26.91
C THR A 17 30.39 -32.47 -26.92
N PHE A 18 29.38 -33.26 -26.58
CA PHE A 18 27.99 -32.80 -26.48
C PHE A 18 27.85 -31.69 -25.44
N LYS A 19 28.39 -31.88 -24.24
CA LYS A 19 28.41 -30.89 -23.16
C LYS A 19 29.08 -29.60 -23.61
N GLY A 20 30.22 -29.68 -24.30
CA GLY A 20 30.91 -28.51 -24.85
C GLY A 20 30.06 -27.74 -25.87
N ARG A 21 29.43 -28.44 -26.82
CA ARG A 21 28.52 -27.83 -27.82
C ARG A 21 27.28 -27.23 -27.16
N PHE A 22 26.68 -27.93 -26.21
CA PHE A 22 25.51 -27.47 -25.47
C PHE A 22 25.81 -26.20 -24.68
N LEU A 23 26.92 -26.17 -23.92
CA LEU A 23 27.36 -25.00 -23.16
C LEU A 23 27.63 -23.82 -24.09
N LYS A 24 28.36 -24.04 -25.20
CA LYS A 24 28.61 -22.97 -26.19
C LYS A 24 27.32 -22.40 -26.77
N GLY A 25 26.37 -23.25 -27.14
CA GLY A 25 25.06 -22.82 -27.64
C GLY A 25 24.23 -22.09 -26.59
N TYR A 26 24.30 -22.50 -25.31
CA TYR A 26 23.65 -21.82 -24.20
C TYR A 26 24.26 -20.44 -23.95
N THR A 27 25.59 -20.33 -23.91
CA THR A 27 26.31 -19.05 -23.77
C THR A 27 25.96 -18.07 -24.88
N GLN A 28 25.91 -18.53 -26.14
CA GLN A 28 25.50 -17.68 -27.27
C GLN A 28 24.07 -17.17 -27.14
N ARG A 29 23.14 -17.98 -26.62
CA ARG A 29 21.76 -17.54 -26.35
C ARG A 29 21.71 -16.48 -25.25
N LEU A 30 22.46 -16.69 -24.16
CA LEU A 30 22.56 -15.70 -23.09
C LEU A 30 23.17 -14.39 -23.58
N GLU A 31 24.26 -14.44 -24.35
CA GLU A 31 24.89 -13.26 -24.94
C GLU A 31 23.90 -12.49 -25.82
N ARG A 32 23.17 -13.19 -26.70
CA ARG A 32 22.16 -12.55 -27.56
C ARG A 32 21.05 -11.89 -26.73
N PHE A 33 20.57 -12.57 -25.69
CA PHE A 33 19.55 -12.04 -24.80
C PHE A 33 20.03 -10.78 -24.07
N PHE A 34 21.18 -10.85 -23.39
CA PHE A 34 21.72 -9.73 -22.62
C PHE A 34 22.15 -8.56 -23.50
N ASN A 35 22.69 -8.81 -24.70
CA ASN A 35 23.01 -7.74 -25.64
C ASN A 35 21.76 -7.00 -26.11
N ASN A 36 20.67 -7.73 -26.41
CA ASN A 36 19.41 -7.11 -26.81
C ASN A 36 18.79 -6.31 -25.65
N LEU A 37 18.81 -6.88 -24.44
CA LEU A 37 18.32 -6.21 -23.23
C LEU A 37 19.15 -4.96 -22.92
N SER A 38 20.47 -5.03 -23.01
CA SER A 38 21.39 -3.91 -22.77
C SER A 38 21.16 -2.78 -23.78
N PHE A 39 20.92 -3.12 -25.05
CA PHE A 39 20.60 -2.12 -26.07
C PHE A 39 19.26 -1.42 -25.77
N ARG A 40 18.19 -2.20 -25.50
CA ARG A 40 16.88 -1.64 -25.15
C ARG A 40 16.94 -0.78 -23.90
N TYR A 41 17.66 -1.24 -22.88
CA TYR A 41 17.88 -0.50 -21.64
C TYR A 41 18.60 0.82 -21.91
N ARG A 42 19.65 0.83 -22.73
CA ARG A 42 20.38 2.05 -23.10
C ARG A 42 19.48 3.05 -23.79
N VAL A 43 18.71 2.62 -24.79
CA VAL A 43 17.75 3.48 -25.51
C VAL A 43 16.73 4.05 -24.54
N ALA A 44 16.14 3.22 -23.68
CA ALA A 44 15.17 3.66 -22.68
C ALA A 44 15.77 4.69 -21.71
N ASN A 45 17.00 4.45 -21.25
CA ASN A 45 17.69 5.34 -20.32
C ASN A 45 18.06 6.69 -20.97
N GLU A 46 18.43 6.68 -22.26
CA GLU A 46 18.73 7.89 -23.00
C GLU A 46 17.47 8.72 -23.25
N VAL A 47 16.37 8.09 -23.68
CA VAL A 47 15.05 8.74 -23.80
C VAL A 47 14.64 9.36 -22.47
N LYS A 48 14.74 8.61 -21.37
CA LYS A 48 14.44 9.08 -20.02
C LYS A 48 15.31 10.27 -19.63
N HIS A 49 16.61 10.22 -19.85
CA HIS A 49 17.51 11.32 -19.54
C HIS A 49 17.13 12.63 -20.26
N TYR A 50 16.69 12.55 -21.52
CA TYR A 50 16.24 13.73 -22.27
C TYR A 50 14.90 14.28 -21.76
N THR A 51 13.94 13.41 -21.44
CA THR A 51 12.60 13.81 -20.99
C THR A 51 12.56 14.22 -19.51
N ASP A 52 13.46 13.70 -18.68
CA ASP A 52 13.52 13.98 -17.24
C ASP A 52 13.81 15.44 -16.92
N ARG A 53 14.42 16.20 -17.84
CA ARG A 53 14.57 17.65 -17.68
C ARG A 53 13.23 18.37 -17.52
N PHE A 54 12.14 17.79 -18.01
CA PHE A 54 10.80 18.35 -17.93
C PHE A 54 9.87 17.54 -17.02
N LEU A 55 10.03 16.22 -17.00
CA LEU A 55 9.14 15.31 -16.28
C LEU A 55 9.64 14.96 -14.87
N ALA A 56 10.95 15.02 -14.64
CA ALA A 56 11.61 14.56 -13.42
C ALA A 56 11.06 13.22 -12.92
N SER A 57 11.00 12.19 -13.79
CA SER A 57 10.18 10.98 -13.57
C SER A 57 10.59 10.13 -12.35
N ASP A 58 11.81 10.31 -11.85
CA ASP A 58 12.29 9.65 -10.61
C ASP A 58 12.20 10.54 -9.36
N PHE A 59 11.94 11.84 -9.52
CA PHE A 59 11.81 12.76 -8.40
C PHE A 59 10.46 12.55 -7.72
N ASN A 60 10.50 12.22 -6.43
CA ASN A 60 9.29 11.96 -5.66
C ASN A 60 9.53 12.33 -4.20
N LEU A 61 8.75 13.26 -3.67
CA LEU A 61 8.95 13.78 -2.32
C LEU A 61 8.80 12.70 -1.24
N VAL A 62 7.81 11.80 -1.37
CA VAL A 62 7.60 10.70 -0.42
C VAL A 62 8.78 9.72 -0.47
N GLY A 63 9.28 9.42 -1.67
CA GLY A 63 10.45 8.58 -1.88
C GLY A 63 11.73 9.14 -1.22
N ILE A 64 11.92 10.46 -1.24
CA ILE A 64 13.06 11.12 -0.61
C ILE A 64 13.04 10.94 0.92
N PHE A 65 11.86 11.00 1.55
CA PHE A 65 11.73 10.85 2.99
C PHE A 65 11.94 9.41 3.48
N CYS A 66 11.85 8.41 2.58
CA CYS A 66 11.92 6.99 2.89
C CYS A 66 11.15 6.65 4.19
N PRO A 67 9.83 6.90 4.21
CA PRO A 67 9.07 6.85 5.43
C PRO A 67 8.99 5.42 5.95
N ASP A 68 9.02 5.25 7.27
CA ASP A 68 8.63 4.03 7.94
C ASP A 68 7.10 4.03 8.19
N GLU A 69 6.60 3.01 8.88
CA GLU A 69 5.17 2.82 9.13
C GLU A 69 4.58 4.00 9.93
N THR A 70 5.29 4.41 10.99
CA THR A 70 4.90 5.55 11.83
C THR A 70 4.84 6.85 11.04
N ARG A 71 5.84 7.13 10.19
CA ARG A 71 5.85 8.35 9.35
C ARG A 71 4.71 8.35 8.33
N LEU A 72 4.39 7.20 7.72
CA LEU A 72 3.24 7.10 6.82
C LEU A 72 1.93 7.38 7.57
N SER A 73 1.76 6.81 8.76
CA SER A 73 0.59 7.10 9.60
C SER A 73 0.50 8.57 9.98
N GLY A 74 1.64 9.21 10.28
CA GLY A 74 1.71 10.65 10.52
C GLY A 74 1.33 11.50 9.31
N ILE A 75 1.78 11.14 8.11
CA ILE A 75 1.38 11.82 6.86
C ILE A 75 -0.13 11.65 6.61
N LEU A 76 -0.67 10.44 6.79
CA LEU A 76 -2.09 10.20 6.65
C LEU A 76 -2.91 10.99 7.66
N ALA A 77 -2.48 11.02 8.93
CA ALA A 77 -3.13 11.81 9.96
C ALA A 77 -3.10 13.31 9.65
N LEU A 78 -1.98 13.84 9.17
CA LEU A 78 -1.86 15.22 8.71
C LEU A 78 -2.89 15.53 7.61
N LEU A 79 -3.04 14.65 6.62
CA LEU A 79 -3.99 14.84 5.52
C LEU A 79 -5.46 14.69 5.96
N LEU A 80 -5.73 13.90 7.00
CA LEU A 80 -7.08 13.68 7.53
C LEU A 80 -7.51 14.76 8.52
N ASP A 81 -6.59 15.54 9.09
CA ASP A 81 -6.92 16.59 10.05
C ASP A 81 -7.48 17.82 9.33
N PRO A 82 -8.75 18.22 9.57
CA PRO A 82 -9.32 19.44 8.97
C PRO A 82 -8.53 20.72 9.26
N ARG A 83 -7.71 20.70 10.34
CA ARG A 83 -6.85 21.80 10.76
C ARG A 83 -5.37 21.54 10.46
N GLY A 84 -5.09 20.53 9.64
CA GLY A 84 -3.74 20.15 9.24
C GLY A 84 -3.04 21.24 8.42
N GLU A 85 -1.71 21.17 8.38
CA GLU A 85 -0.86 22.16 7.68
C GLU A 85 -1.07 22.21 6.17
N HIS A 86 -1.81 21.26 5.59
CA HIS A 86 -2.22 21.30 4.18
C HIS A 86 -3.22 22.43 3.89
N GLY A 87 -3.94 22.93 4.90
CA GLY A 87 -4.81 24.11 4.77
C GLY A 87 -5.95 23.95 3.77
N GLN A 88 -6.53 22.75 3.65
CA GLN A 88 -7.66 22.47 2.74
C GLN A 88 -8.98 22.25 3.49
N GLY A 89 -9.04 22.66 4.76
CA GLY A 89 -10.20 22.40 5.61
C GLY A 89 -10.47 20.89 5.70
N ASP A 90 -11.75 20.53 5.73
CA ASP A 90 -12.23 19.15 5.82
C ASP A 90 -12.28 18.39 4.49
N LEU A 91 -11.92 19.01 3.36
CA LEU A 91 -11.99 18.44 2.01
C LEU A 91 -11.46 16.99 1.93
N PHE A 92 -10.28 16.75 2.50
CA PHE A 92 -9.63 15.44 2.43
C PHE A 92 -10.29 14.39 3.32
N LEU A 93 -10.78 14.80 4.50
CA LEU A 93 -11.49 13.92 5.42
C LEU A 93 -12.88 13.58 4.89
N GLU A 94 -13.59 14.56 4.34
CA GLU A 94 -14.88 14.34 3.67
C GLU A 94 -14.71 13.33 2.53
N GLU A 95 -13.70 13.52 1.66
CA GLU A 95 -13.45 12.59 0.57
C GLU A 95 -12.95 11.22 1.02
N PHE A 96 -12.28 11.15 2.18
CA PHE A 96 -11.94 9.87 2.80
C PHE A 96 -13.20 9.10 3.19
N VAL A 97 -14.13 9.75 3.89
CA VAL A 97 -15.39 9.15 4.34
C VAL A 97 -16.30 8.79 3.16
N ASN A 98 -16.40 9.65 2.15
CA ASN A 98 -17.14 9.34 0.91
C ASN A 98 -16.54 8.14 0.18
N THR A 99 -15.22 8.02 0.15
CA THR A 99 -14.56 6.83 -0.39
C THR A 99 -14.93 5.59 0.41
N LEU A 100 -14.87 5.64 1.75
CA LEU A 100 -15.21 4.50 2.60
C LEU A 100 -16.64 4.00 2.37
N LYS A 101 -17.61 4.92 2.21
CA LYS A 101 -19.01 4.56 1.90
C LYS A 101 -19.12 3.68 0.66
N GLY A 102 -18.27 3.88 -0.36
CA GLY A 102 -18.26 3.07 -1.58
C GLY A 102 -17.65 1.67 -1.42
N PHE A 103 -16.89 1.41 -0.35
CA PHE A 103 -16.25 0.11 -0.08
C PHE A 103 -16.99 -0.72 0.98
N LEU A 104 -17.81 -0.10 1.82
CA LEU A 104 -18.55 -0.80 2.86
C LEU A 104 -19.73 -1.58 2.30
N LEU A 105 -19.95 -2.79 2.82
CA LEU A 105 -21.19 -3.54 2.57
C LEU A 105 -22.42 -2.84 3.14
N ASN A 106 -22.23 -2.12 4.25
CA ASN A 106 -23.25 -1.34 4.93
C ASN A 106 -22.68 0.04 5.30
N PRO A 107 -22.95 1.09 4.50
CA PRO A 107 -22.45 2.43 4.77
C PRO A 107 -23.30 3.22 5.79
N THR A 108 -24.43 2.67 6.25
CA THR A 108 -25.36 3.33 7.19
C THR A 108 -24.67 4.02 8.37
N PRO A 109 -23.66 3.41 9.04
CA PRO A 109 -22.99 4.08 10.17
C PRO A 109 -22.28 5.39 9.82
N LEU A 110 -21.94 5.62 8.54
CA LEU A 110 -21.30 6.83 8.03
C LEU A 110 -22.28 7.85 7.44
N GLU A 111 -23.57 7.52 7.30
CA GLU A 111 -24.57 8.42 6.71
C GLU A 111 -24.86 9.62 7.61
N ASP A 112 -24.80 9.43 8.93
CA ASP A 112 -25.02 10.46 9.94
C ASP A 112 -23.81 11.40 10.14
N LEU A 113 -22.72 11.21 9.38
CA LEU A 113 -21.55 12.09 9.40
C LEU A 113 -21.75 13.27 8.45
N ASN A 114 -21.93 14.46 9.03
CA ASN A 114 -22.20 15.70 8.31
C ASN A 114 -21.31 16.89 8.72
N ASP A 115 -20.61 16.80 9.86
CA ASP A 115 -19.62 17.79 10.29
C ASP A 115 -18.25 17.14 10.39
N PHE A 116 -17.39 17.48 9.43
CA PHE A 116 -16.00 17.04 9.35
C PHE A 116 -15.05 18.09 9.93
N SER A 117 -15.42 19.38 9.88
CA SER A 117 -14.59 20.53 10.23
C SER A 117 -14.03 20.52 11.65
N THR A 118 -14.72 19.86 12.58
CA THR A 118 -14.35 19.80 14.00
C THR A 118 -13.85 18.42 14.44
N ALA A 119 -13.64 17.50 13.49
CA ALA A 119 -13.06 16.20 13.78
C ALA A 119 -11.66 16.32 14.41
N LYS A 120 -11.33 15.36 15.28
CA LYS A 120 -10.02 15.26 15.93
C LYS A 120 -9.28 14.06 15.37
N VAL A 121 -8.04 14.27 14.95
CA VAL A 121 -7.17 13.21 14.46
C VAL A 121 -6.01 13.04 15.41
N SER A 122 -5.79 11.81 15.87
CA SER A 122 -4.70 11.45 16.77
C SER A 122 -3.91 10.27 16.19
N THR A 123 -2.60 10.27 16.39
CA THR A 123 -1.72 9.16 16.03
C THR A 123 -1.22 8.44 17.27
N GLU A 124 -0.85 7.18 17.13
CA GLU A 124 -0.19 6.41 18.20
C GLU A 124 -1.00 6.39 19.52
N VAL A 125 -2.33 6.26 19.42
CA VAL A 125 -3.23 6.31 20.57
C VAL A 125 -3.02 5.06 21.42
N SER A 126 -2.45 5.26 22.61
CA SER A 126 -2.23 4.19 23.58
C SER A 126 -3.55 3.78 24.23
N THR A 127 -3.84 2.49 24.18
CA THR A 127 -4.99 1.88 24.82
C THR A 127 -4.51 0.78 25.76
N ASP A 128 -5.38 0.34 26.67
CA ASP A 128 -5.10 -0.83 27.52
C ASP A 128 -4.89 -2.12 26.71
N CYS A 129 -5.21 -2.09 25.42
CA CYS A 129 -5.23 -3.22 24.51
C CYS A 129 -4.20 -3.10 23.35
N GLY A 130 -3.32 -2.10 23.37
CA GLY A 130 -2.34 -1.85 22.31
C GLY A 130 -2.37 -0.40 21.83
N ARG A 131 -1.79 -0.13 20.66
CA ARG A 131 -1.63 1.23 20.14
C ARG A 131 -2.21 1.35 18.74
N LEU A 132 -3.27 2.15 18.60
CA LEU A 132 -3.89 2.44 17.30
C LEU A 132 -2.98 3.37 16.50
N ASP A 133 -2.79 3.09 15.21
CA ASP A 133 -1.94 3.91 14.35
C ASP A 133 -2.55 5.31 14.12
N ILE A 134 -3.84 5.38 13.77
CA ILE A 134 -4.60 6.63 13.62
C ILE A 134 -6.01 6.46 14.18
N LEU A 135 -6.51 7.49 14.85
CA LEU A 135 -7.88 7.58 15.34
C LEU A 135 -8.49 8.92 14.93
N VAL A 136 -9.63 8.87 14.24
CA VAL A 136 -10.42 10.04 13.86
C VAL A 136 -11.71 10.03 14.67
N GLU A 137 -11.94 11.08 15.45
CA GLU A 137 -13.13 11.22 16.29
C GLU A 137 -14.03 12.35 15.78
N PHE A 138 -15.31 12.05 15.61
CA PHE A 138 -16.32 12.97 15.10
C PHE A 138 -17.17 13.56 16.22
N PRO A 139 -17.77 14.76 16.03
CA PRO A 139 -18.57 15.43 17.05
C PRO A 139 -19.81 14.65 17.51
N ASN A 140 -20.37 13.82 16.63
CA ASN A 140 -21.54 12.98 16.92
C ASN A 140 -21.20 11.71 17.76
N GLY A 141 -19.94 11.57 18.15
CA GLY A 141 -19.41 10.45 18.93
C GLY A 141 -19.02 9.22 18.11
N PHE A 142 -19.04 9.29 16.77
CA PHE A 142 -18.51 8.25 15.91
C PHE A 142 -16.98 8.31 15.85
N ALA A 143 -16.32 7.16 15.66
CA ALA A 143 -14.88 7.10 15.45
C ALA A 143 -14.47 6.21 14.27
N ILE A 144 -13.42 6.61 13.56
CA ILE A 144 -12.73 5.77 12.58
C ILE A 144 -11.34 5.47 13.13
N ALA A 145 -11.08 4.20 13.43
CA ALA A 145 -9.75 3.72 13.78
C ALA A 145 -9.10 3.14 12.53
N ILE A 146 -7.85 3.51 12.25
CA ILE A 146 -7.10 3.03 11.10
C ILE A 146 -5.86 2.31 11.61
N GLU A 147 -5.73 1.03 11.26
CA GLU A 147 -4.51 0.25 11.42
C GLU A 147 -3.78 0.23 10.06
N ASN A 148 -2.61 0.86 10.01
CA ASN A 148 -1.87 1.09 8.79
C ASN A 148 -0.69 0.11 8.67
N LYS A 149 -0.77 -0.82 7.72
CA LYS A 149 0.20 -1.91 7.55
C LYS A 149 0.82 -1.92 6.15
N PRO A 150 1.74 -0.98 5.86
CA PRO A 150 2.41 -0.88 4.57
C PRO A 150 3.20 -2.16 4.22
N TRP A 151 4.03 -2.68 5.13
CA TRP A 151 4.91 -3.83 4.82
C TRP A 151 4.70 -5.07 5.68
N ALA A 152 4.35 -4.91 6.95
CA ALA A 152 4.25 -5.99 7.92
C ALA A 152 2.82 -6.50 8.07
N GLY A 153 2.68 -7.72 8.58
CA GLY A 153 1.40 -8.21 9.08
C GLY A 153 1.12 -7.65 10.46
N GLU A 154 -0.07 -7.92 10.95
CA GLU A 154 -0.52 -7.57 12.28
C GLU A 154 0.00 -8.51 13.37
N GLN A 155 -0.01 -8.03 14.62
CA GLN A 155 0.31 -8.86 15.77
C GLN A 155 -0.86 -9.80 16.13
N PHE A 156 -0.56 -10.86 16.87
CA PHE A 156 -1.58 -11.83 17.29
C PHE A 156 -2.74 -11.14 18.05
N GLN A 157 -3.98 -11.41 17.62
CA GLN A 157 -5.25 -10.87 18.16
C GLN A 157 -5.32 -9.33 18.24
N GLN A 158 -4.55 -8.61 17.44
CA GLN A 158 -4.46 -7.15 17.51
C GLN A 158 -5.81 -6.48 17.18
N LEU A 159 -6.47 -6.89 16.11
CA LEU A 159 -7.74 -6.29 15.70
C LEU A 159 -8.89 -6.69 16.62
N GLU A 160 -8.93 -7.91 17.15
CA GLU A 160 -9.93 -8.31 18.17
C GLU A 160 -9.87 -7.41 19.40
N ARG A 161 -8.64 -7.09 19.85
CA ARG A 161 -8.39 -6.16 20.95
C ARG A 161 -8.91 -4.76 20.64
N TYR A 162 -8.70 -4.26 19.43
CA TYR A 162 -9.20 -2.95 19.01
C TYR A 162 -10.72 -2.92 18.88
N VAL A 163 -11.34 -3.96 18.32
CA VAL A 163 -12.79 -4.08 18.25
C VAL A 163 -13.40 -3.96 19.65
N LYS A 164 -12.85 -4.67 20.65
CA LYS A 164 -13.33 -4.56 22.04
C LYS A 164 -13.20 -3.13 22.58
N PHE A 165 -12.04 -2.52 22.43
CA PHE A 165 -11.79 -1.15 22.86
C PHE A 165 -12.77 -0.15 22.22
N LEU A 166 -12.98 -0.25 20.91
CA LEU A 166 -13.86 0.65 20.15
C LEU A 166 -15.33 0.46 20.51
N GLU A 167 -15.77 -0.79 20.71
CA GLU A 167 -17.14 -1.11 21.12
C GLU A 167 -17.45 -0.50 22.50
N GLU A 168 -16.53 -0.62 23.47
CA GLU A 168 -16.68 -0.09 24.83
C GLU A 168 -16.60 1.46 24.85
N THR A 169 -15.64 2.04 24.13
CA THR A 169 -15.35 3.49 24.16
C THR A 169 -16.39 4.29 23.39
N TYR A 170 -16.75 3.83 22.19
CA TYR A 170 -17.65 4.54 21.27
C TYR A 170 -19.07 3.97 21.25
N ARG A 171 -19.40 3.05 22.18
CA ARG A 171 -20.74 2.47 22.35
C ARG A 171 -21.30 1.91 21.03
N GLY A 172 -20.45 1.23 20.29
CA GLY A 172 -20.76 0.65 18.97
C GLY A 172 -20.77 1.62 17.79
N LYS A 173 -20.43 2.91 17.97
CA LYS A 173 -20.32 3.90 16.89
C LYS A 173 -18.89 4.01 16.36
N TYR A 174 -18.45 3.02 15.60
CA TYR A 174 -17.12 3.06 15.01
C TYR A 174 -17.02 2.33 13.68
N LEU A 175 -15.93 2.61 12.99
CA LEU A 175 -15.38 1.81 11.90
C LEU A 175 -13.91 1.51 12.19
N LEU A 176 -13.52 0.24 12.12
CA LEU A 176 -12.13 -0.19 12.12
C LEU A 176 -11.68 -0.46 10.68
N LEU A 177 -10.74 0.34 10.20
CA LEU A 177 -10.12 0.22 8.88
C LEU A 177 -8.76 -0.46 8.99
N PHE A 178 -8.61 -1.62 8.37
CA PHE A 178 -7.32 -2.27 8.15
C PHE A 178 -6.80 -1.92 6.76
N LEU A 179 -5.70 -1.16 6.69
CA LEU A 179 -5.14 -0.65 5.45
C LEU A 179 -3.79 -1.31 5.15
N SER A 180 -3.77 -2.26 4.19
CA SER A 180 -2.56 -3.02 3.84
C SER A 180 -1.84 -2.47 2.61
N GLY A 181 -0.51 -2.32 2.67
CA GLY A 181 0.28 -2.00 1.49
C GLY A 181 0.41 -3.18 0.53
N LEU A 182 0.56 -4.40 1.05
CA LEU A 182 0.84 -5.62 0.26
C LEU A 182 -0.39 -6.52 0.05
N LYS A 183 -1.60 -5.95 0.03
CA LYS A 183 -2.89 -6.67 -0.13
C LYS A 183 -3.04 -7.89 0.77
N ARG A 184 -2.55 -7.81 2.01
CA ARG A 184 -2.70 -8.90 2.97
C ARG A 184 -4.08 -8.86 3.59
N GLU A 185 -4.67 -10.03 3.79
CA GLU A 185 -5.89 -10.17 4.56
C GLU A 185 -5.62 -9.95 6.05
N ALA A 186 -6.60 -9.38 6.74
CA ALA A 186 -6.62 -9.39 8.19
C ALA A 186 -6.86 -10.83 8.70
N VAL A 187 -5.88 -11.38 9.40
CA VAL A 187 -5.83 -12.72 10.02
C VAL A 187 -6.00 -12.68 11.54
N SER A 188 -5.90 -11.51 12.19
CA SER A 188 -6.05 -11.37 13.65
C SER A 188 -7.49 -11.16 14.11
N LEU A 189 -8.46 -11.27 13.19
CA LEU A 189 -9.90 -11.40 13.46
C LEU A 189 -10.37 -12.79 13.06
N SER A 190 -11.08 -13.48 13.96
CA SER A 190 -11.82 -14.69 13.59
C SER A 190 -12.80 -14.44 12.44
N GLY A 191 -12.95 -15.43 11.54
CA GLY A 191 -13.72 -15.30 10.30
C GLY A 191 -15.20 -14.94 10.53
N ASP A 192 -15.81 -15.49 11.58
CA ASP A 192 -17.22 -15.20 11.93
C ASP A 192 -17.39 -13.76 12.43
N LEU A 193 -16.46 -13.29 13.29
CA LEU A 193 -16.48 -11.93 13.80
C LEU A 193 -16.22 -10.92 12.67
N LYS A 194 -15.25 -11.21 11.80
CA LYS A 194 -14.94 -10.39 10.61
C LYS A 194 -16.17 -10.21 9.73
N GLN A 195 -16.85 -11.29 9.37
CA GLN A 195 -18.07 -11.22 8.56
C GLN A 195 -19.19 -10.45 9.25
N LYS A 196 -19.38 -10.66 10.56
CA LYS A 196 -20.38 -9.91 11.35
C LYS A 196 -20.10 -8.41 11.29
N LEU A 197 -18.88 -7.99 11.59
CA LEU A 197 -18.49 -6.58 11.60
C LEU A 197 -18.59 -5.94 10.21
N GLN A 198 -18.25 -6.66 9.14
CA GLN A 198 -18.43 -6.18 7.76
C GLN A 198 -19.90 -5.94 7.42
N ARG A 199 -20.80 -6.85 7.80
CA ARG A 199 -22.26 -6.67 7.61
C ARG A 199 -22.82 -5.50 8.43
N GLU A 200 -22.27 -5.27 9.61
CA GLU A 200 -22.63 -4.14 10.48
C GLU A 200 -22.01 -2.80 10.04
N GLY A 201 -21.11 -2.80 9.04
CA GLY A 201 -20.40 -1.59 8.61
C GLY A 201 -19.33 -1.11 9.59
N LYS A 202 -18.87 -1.98 10.50
CA LYS A 202 -17.90 -1.69 11.57
C LYS A 202 -16.47 -2.11 11.25
N PHE A 203 -16.26 -2.89 10.18
CA PHE A 203 -14.93 -3.31 9.76
C PHE A 203 -14.79 -3.23 8.24
N LEU A 204 -13.68 -2.68 7.79
CA LEU A 204 -13.25 -2.68 6.40
C LEU A 204 -11.78 -3.08 6.33
N GLU A 205 -11.45 -4.04 5.48
CA GLU A 205 -10.08 -4.30 5.06
C GLU A 205 -9.92 -3.86 3.60
N THR A 206 -8.83 -3.17 3.31
CA THR A 206 -8.54 -2.71 1.95
C THR A 206 -7.05 -2.48 1.80
N SER A 207 -6.63 -2.03 0.62
CA SER A 207 -5.23 -1.87 0.27
C SER A 207 -4.85 -0.46 -0.15
N TYR A 208 -3.55 -0.18 -0.11
CA TYR A 208 -3.01 1.08 -0.60
C TYR A 208 -3.37 1.30 -2.08
N GLY A 209 -3.29 0.24 -2.90
CA GLY A 209 -3.61 0.31 -4.33
C GLY A 209 -5.09 0.55 -4.62
N GLU A 210 -5.98 -0.13 -3.89
CA GLU A 210 -7.43 -0.08 -4.16
C GLU A 210 -8.12 1.12 -3.53
N PHE A 211 -7.69 1.55 -2.35
CA PHE A 211 -8.35 2.59 -1.59
C PHE A 211 -7.51 3.87 -1.50
N LEU A 212 -6.29 3.77 -0.96
CA LEU A 212 -5.50 4.95 -0.61
C LEU A 212 -5.07 5.75 -1.85
N LYS A 213 -4.58 5.08 -2.89
CA LYS A 213 -4.18 5.72 -4.15
C LYS A 213 -5.36 6.43 -4.83
N PRO A 214 -6.53 5.80 -5.07
CA PRO A 214 -7.69 6.51 -5.62
C PRO A 214 -8.16 7.67 -4.75
N TRP A 215 -8.13 7.55 -3.42
CA TRP A 215 -8.46 8.66 -2.51
C TRP A 215 -7.49 9.84 -2.67
N LEU A 216 -6.18 9.60 -2.69
CA LEU A 216 -5.17 10.63 -2.92
C LEU A 216 -5.36 11.34 -4.27
N LEU A 217 -5.72 10.60 -5.33
CA LEU A 217 -5.98 11.16 -6.65
C LEU A 217 -7.26 12.00 -6.69
N ARG A 218 -8.31 11.61 -5.97
CA ARG A 218 -9.52 12.44 -5.79
C ARG A 218 -9.21 13.71 -5.01
N CYS A 219 -8.49 13.60 -3.90
CA CYS A 219 -8.01 14.75 -3.14
C CYS A 219 -7.20 15.70 -4.03
N ALA A 220 -6.30 15.18 -4.86
CA ALA A 220 -5.50 15.98 -5.78
C ALA A 220 -6.33 16.69 -6.86
N LYS A 221 -7.48 16.12 -7.26
CA LYS A 221 -8.39 16.73 -8.23
C LYS A 221 -9.11 17.94 -7.65
N GLU A 222 -9.55 17.85 -6.40
CA GLU A 222 -10.32 18.90 -5.72
C GLU A 222 -9.43 19.90 -4.95
N CYS A 223 -8.17 19.54 -4.66
CA CYS A 223 -7.22 20.39 -3.93
C CYS A 223 -6.94 21.70 -4.67
N GLU A 224 -7.06 22.82 -3.97
CA GLU A 224 -6.80 24.18 -4.48
C GLU A 224 -5.30 24.49 -4.51
N SER A 225 -4.54 24.06 -3.50
CA SER A 225 -3.11 24.35 -3.37
C SER A 225 -2.26 23.49 -4.31
N ASP A 226 -1.58 24.13 -5.26
CA ASP A 226 -0.66 23.43 -6.18
C ASP A 226 0.41 22.61 -5.44
N LYS A 227 1.00 23.18 -4.37
CA LYS A 227 2.03 22.52 -3.57
C LYS A 227 1.53 21.20 -2.97
N VAL A 228 0.32 21.22 -2.39
CA VAL A 228 -0.29 20.04 -1.78
C VAL A 228 -0.71 19.06 -2.87
N ARG A 229 -1.28 19.55 -3.98
CA ARG A 229 -1.65 18.72 -5.13
C ARG A 229 -0.48 17.92 -5.68
N TRP A 230 0.70 18.53 -5.82
CA TRP A 230 1.91 17.83 -6.25
C TRP A 230 2.34 16.76 -5.25
N PHE A 231 2.31 17.07 -3.94
CA PHE A 231 2.60 16.08 -2.90
C PHE A 231 1.63 14.88 -2.92
N LEU A 232 0.33 15.12 -3.08
CA LEU A 232 -0.67 14.05 -3.19
C LEU A 232 -0.41 13.14 -4.39
N ARG A 233 -0.04 13.72 -5.54
CA ARG A 233 0.35 12.98 -6.75
C ARG A 233 1.63 12.18 -6.55
N ASP A 234 2.62 12.76 -5.89
CA ASP A 234 3.85 12.06 -5.51
C ASP A 234 3.54 10.89 -4.58
N PHE A 235 2.66 11.06 -3.60
CA PHE A 235 2.28 9.97 -2.71
C PHE A 235 1.56 8.85 -3.48
N ALA A 236 0.61 9.19 -4.35
CA ALA A 236 -0.07 8.21 -5.20
C ALA A 236 0.90 7.44 -6.12
N SER A 237 1.87 8.14 -6.74
CA SER A 237 2.90 7.53 -7.57
C SER A 237 3.87 6.67 -6.77
N TRP A 238 4.22 7.11 -5.56
CA TRP A 238 5.06 6.33 -4.65
C TRP A 238 4.37 5.03 -4.23
N ILE A 239 3.06 5.07 -3.97
CA ILE A 239 2.28 3.85 -3.70
C ILE A 239 2.36 2.90 -4.89
N GLU A 240 2.12 3.39 -6.10
CA GLU A 240 2.15 2.56 -7.31
C GLU A 240 3.53 1.92 -7.54
N LYS A 241 4.61 2.64 -7.27
CA LYS A 241 5.97 2.12 -7.42
C LYS A 241 6.36 1.07 -6.38
N ASN A 242 5.88 1.20 -5.14
CA ASN A 242 6.32 0.36 -4.01
C ASN A 242 5.34 -0.76 -3.64
N PHE A 243 4.06 -0.60 -4.01
CA PHE A 243 2.96 -1.51 -3.68
C PHE A 243 2.09 -1.87 -4.89
N GLY A 244 2.46 -1.41 -6.08
CA GLY A 244 1.83 -1.84 -7.32
C GLY A 244 2.04 -3.34 -7.55
N GLU A 245 1.05 -3.97 -8.17
CA GLU A 245 1.11 -5.39 -8.53
C GLU A 245 2.25 -5.62 -9.54
N VAL A 246 3.07 -6.65 -9.29
CA VAL A 246 3.98 -7.23 -10.30
C VAL A 246 3.25 -8.37 -11.00
#